data_AF-I4EN46-F1
#
_entry.id   AF-I4EN46-F1
#
_cell.length_a   1.000
_cell.length_b   1.000
_cell.length_c   1.000
_cell.angle_alpha   90.00
_cell.angle_beta   90.00
_cell.angle_gamma   90.00
#
_symmetry.space_group_name_H-M   'P 1'
#
loop_
_entity.id
_entity.type
_entity.pdbx_description
1 polymer ?
#
loop_
_entity_poly.entity_id
_entity_poly.type
_entity_poly.pdbx_seq_one_letter_code
_entity_poly.pdbx_strand_id
1 'polypeptide(L)'
;MRRLLIGIIGIGLLGGLVWLIRRTCVPIGTVREGVPPESETACPAGYPIKGTIRPPDDFIFHVPGEATYDQTLPEICFAAVEDARKAGFEPAALTASSSTGRASAGERTDDHSSGV
;
A
#
# COMPACT_ATOMS: atom_id res chain seq x y z
N MET A 1 43.53 9.44 58.35
CA MET A 1 43.77 8.38 57.35
C MET A 1 42.46 8.10 56.63
N ARG A 2 42.47 8.07 55.28
CA ARG A 2 41.44 7.56 54.34
C ARG A 2 40.16 8.41 54.25
N ARG A 3 40.06 9.35 53.28
CA ARG A 3 39.63 9.17 51.86
C ARG A 3 38.28 8.42 51.80
N LEU A 4 37.18 9.03 51.39
CA LEU A 4 36.85 9.11 49.95
C LEU A 4 35.80 10.21 49.65
N LEU A 5 36.21 11.16 48.82
CA LEU A 5 35.38 12.09 48.04
C LEU A 5 35.23 11.49 46.63
N ILE A 6 34.03 11.07 46.20
CA ILE A 6 33.63 10.84 44.80
C ILE A 6 32.09 10.90 44.81
N GLY A 7 31.32 11.71 44.09
CA GLY A 7 31.55 12.64 42.99
C GLY A 7 30.16 12.90 42.39
N ILE A 8 29.39 13.84 42.96
CA ILE A 8 28.04 14.21 42.51
C ILE A 8 28.17 15.31 41.44
N ILE A 9 28.83 15.04 40.32
CA ILE A 9 28.86 15.98 39.18
C ILE A 9 28.88 15.16 37.89
N GLY A 10 27.67 14.82 37.42
CA GLY A 10 27.44 14.10 36.17
C GLY A 10 26.13 14.49 35.51
N ILE A 11 25.65 15.73 35.73
CA ILE A 11 24.58 16.32 34.92
C ILE A 11 25.24 16.86 33.66
N GLY A 12 25.48 15.97 32.70
CA GLY A 12 25.97 16.29 31.37
C GLY A 12 24.93 17.12 30.62
N LEU A 13 25.12 18.45 30.65
CA LEU A 13 24.40 19.49 29.90
C LEU A 13 24.62 19.42 28.37
N LEU A 14 24.77 18.23 27.78
CA LEU A 14 25.08 18.02 26.36
C LEU A 14 24.34 16.81 25.75
N GLY A 15 23.22 16.37 26.35
CA GLY A 15 22.40 15.26 25.83
C GLY A 15 20.96 15.61 25.46
N GLY A 16 20.56 16.89 25.56
CA GLY A 16 19.15 17.31 25.48
C GLY A 16 18.59 17.56 24.07
N LEU A 17 19.43 17.61 23.02
CA LEU A 17 18.97 17.99 21.67
C LEU A 17 18.83 16.82 20.68
N VAL A 18 19.31 15.62 21.02
CA VAL A 18 19.22 14.41 20.15
C VAL A 18 17.99 13.55 20.49
N TRP A 19 17.14 13.96 21.43
CA TRP A 19 15.89 13.26 21.74
C TRP A 19 14.69 13.72 20.90
N LEU A 20 14.88 14.69 19.99
CA LEU A 20 13.87 15.20 19.06
C LEU A 20 14.07 14.72 17.61
N ILE A 21 14.86 13.65 17.41
CA ILE A 21 14.95 12.95 16.12
C ILE A 21 14.73 11.45 16.34
N ARG A 22 13.59 11.10 16.94
CA ARG A 22 12.99 9.78 16.77
C ARG A 22 11.83 9.84 15.78
N ARG A 23 12.05 10.62 14.72
CA ARG A 23 11.40 10.48 13.42
C ARG A 23 11.98 9.21 12.79
N THR A 24 11.59 8.06 13.32
CA THR A 24 12.00 6.78 12.75
C THR A 24 11.38 6.68 11.37
N CYS A 25 12.24 6.82 10.36
CA CYS A 25 12.26 5.91 9.22
C CYS A 25 11.87 4.52 9.73
N VAL A 26 10.65 4.12 9.42
CA VAL A 26 10.12 2.79 9.76
C VAL A 26 10.97 1.78 8.97
N PRO A 27 11.46 0.71 9.64
CA PRO A 27 12.36 -0.26 9.01
C PRO A 27 11.78 -0.86 7.73
N ILE A 28 12.61 -0.87 6.69
CA ILE A 28 12.36 -1.62 5.45
C ILE A 28 12.45 -3.11 5.77
N GLY A 29 11.33 -3.80 5.55
CA GLY A 29 11.25 -5.15 5.00
C GLY A 29 11.92 -6.28 5.77
N THR A 30 11.10 -7.08 6.45
CA THR A 30 11.25 -8.53 6.42
C THR A 30 9.89 -9.21 6.59
N VAL A 31 9.54 -10.05 5.60
CA VAL A 31 8.50 -11.10 5.62
C VAL A 31 7.08 -10.62 5.30
N ARG A 32 6.68 -10.79 4.02
CA ARG A 32 5.31 -10.65 3.50
C ARG A 32 4.64 -9.38 4.02
N GLU A 33 5.02 -8.26 3.41
CA GLU A 33 4.81 -6.86 3.81
C GLU A 33 3.33 -6.41 3.90
N GLY A 34 2.49 -7.16 4.60
CA GLY A 34 1.08 -6.88 4.80
C GLY A 34 0.61 -7.28 6.19
N VAL A 35 -0.52 -6.71 6.60
CA VAL A 35 -1.15 -6.91 7.90
C VAL A 35 -2.46 -7.67 7.74
N PRO A 36 -2.92 -8.41 8.76
CA PRO A 36 -4.24 -9.00 8.73
C PRO A 36 -5.33 -7.92 8.65
N PRO A 37 -6.49 -8.24 8.07
CA PRO A 37 -7.62 -7.32 8.05
C PRO A 37 -8.18 -7.08 9.45
N GLU A 38 -8.80 -5.91 9.65
CA GLU A 38 -9.45 -5.57 10.92
C GLU A 38 -10.87 -6.13 11.01
N SER A 39 -11.51 -6.36 9.86
CA SER A 39 -12.83 -6.96 9.74
C SER A 39 -12.95 -7.71 8.40
N GLU A 40 -14.08 -8.37 8.16
CA GLU A 40 -14.33 -9.15 6.95
C GLU A 40 -14.03 -8.38 5.65
N THR A 41 -14.28 -7.07 5.63
CA THR A 41 -14.06 -6.23 4.44
C THR A 41 -13.14 -5.04 4.70
N ALA A 42 -12.64 -4.83 5.92
CA ALA A 42 -11.84 -3.65 6.25
C ALA A 42 -10.37 -3.99 6.55
N CYS A 43 -9.50 -3.05 6.15
CA CYS A 43 -8.08 -3.07 6.43
C CYS A 43 -7.71 -1.88 7.32
N PRO A 44 -6.78 -2.07 8.27
CA PRO A 44 -6.39 -1.02 9.20
C PRO A 44 -5.87 0.23 8.50
N ALA A 45 -6.00 1.37 9.17
CA ALA A 45 -5.53 2.65 8.66
C ALA A 45 -4.04 2.60 8.26
N GLY A 46 -3.74 3.06 7.05
CA GLY A 46 -2.40 2.99 6.46
C GLY A 46 -2.16 1.76 5.57
N TYR A 47 -3.12 0.83 5.47
CA TYR A 47 -3.03 -0.37 4.63
C TYR A 47 -4.22 -0.47 3.65
N PRO A 48 -4.33 0.44 2.67
CA PRO A 48 -5.51 0.53 1.80
C PRO A 48 -5.54 -0.49 0.65
N ILE A 49 -4.54 -1.38 0.51
CA ILE A 49 -4.51 -2.33 -0.61
C ILE A 49 -4.98 -3.70 -0.11
N LYS A 50 -6.10 -4.20 -0.65
CA LYS A 50 -6.72 -5.46 -0.22
C LYS A 50 -6.20 -6.63 -1.05
N GLY A 51 -5.51 -7.58 -0.45
CA GLY A 51 -5.04 -8.82 -1.09
C GLY A 51 -5.91 -10.02 -0.76
N THR A 52 -6.35 -10.75 -1.78
CA THR A 52 -7.13 -11.98 -1.67
C THR A 52 -6.33 -13.16 -2.21
N ILE A 53 -6.31 -14.27 -1.47
CA ILE A 53 -5.65 -15.52 -1.87
C ILE A 53 -6.76 -16.48 -2.28
N ARG A 54 -6.86 -16.82 -3.57
CA ARG A 54 -7.81 -17.82 -4.07
C ARG A 54 -7.07 -19.11 -4.42
N PRO A 55 -7.54 -20.29 -3.99
CA PRO A 55 -6.98 -21.55 -4.44
C PRO A 55 -7.26 -21.78 -5.94
N PRO A 56 -6.35 -22.43 -6.70
CA PRO A 56 -5.15 -23.12 -6.22
C PRO A 56 -3.95 -22.21 -5.90
N ASP A 57 -3.70 -21.12 -6.62
CA ASP A 57 -2.54 -20.22 -6.41
C ASP A 57 -2.78 -18.79 -6.96
N ASP A 58 -4.02 -18.31 -6.90
CA ASP A 58 -4.41 -16.98 -7.41
C ASP A 58 -4.20 -15.93 -6.32
N PHE A 59 -3.17 -15.10 -6.46
CA PHE A 59 -2.89 -13.97 -5.57
C PHE A 59 -3.32 -12.67 -6.28
N ILE A 60 -4.43 -12.09 -5.86
CA ILE A 60 -4.95 -10.85 -6.46
C ILE A 60 -5.06 -9.72 -5.43
N PHE A 61 -4.76 -8.50 -5.83
CA PHE A 61 -5.00 -7.32 -4.98
C PHE A 61 -5.94 -6.31 -5.63
N HIS A 62 -6.62 -5.56 -4.78
CA HIS A 62 -7.58 -4.53 -5.13
C HIS A 62 -7.15 -3.18 -4.54
N VAL A 63 -7.22 -2.13 -5.36
CA VAL A 63 -6.90 -0.75 -4.94
C VAL A 63 -8.18 0.06 -4.65
N PRO A 64 -8.11 1.08 -3.77
CA PRO A 64 -9.24 1.99 -3.55
C PRO A 64 -9.71 2.63 -4.86
N GLY A 65 -11.01 2.63 -5.10
CA GLY A 65 -11.63 3.16 -6.32
C GLY A 65 -12.03 2.09 -7.34
N GLU A 66 -11.67 0.82 -7.13
CA GLU A 66 -12.27 -0.29 -7.87
C GLU A 66 -13.72 -0.53 -7.44
N ALA A 67 -14.59 -0.93 -8.38
CA ALA A 67 -16.01 -1.16 -8.11
C ALA A 67 -16.29 -2.25 -7.06
N THR A 68 -15.40 -3.24 -6.96
CA THR A 68 -15.52 -4.35 -6.01
C THR A 68 -14.79 -4.10 -4.69
N TYR A 69 -14.05 -2.99 -4.56
CA TYR A 69 -13.15 -2.75 -3.44
C TYR A 69 -13.85 -2.86 -2.08
N ASP A 70 -15.06 -2.32 -1.93
CA ASP A 70 -15.80 -2.32 -0.66
C ASP A 70 -16.36 -3.70 -0.26
N GLN A 71 -16.51 -4.60 -1.23
CA GLN A 71 -17.06 -5.96 -1.03
C GLN A 71 -15.97 -7.03 -0.99
N THR A 72 -14.74 -6.70 -1.38
CA THR A 72 -13.59 -7.61 -1.32
C THR A 72 -13.34 -8.04 0.13
N LEU A 73 -13.19 -9.34 0.32
CA LEU A 73 -12.71 -9.97 1.55
C LEU A 73 -11.17 -10.09 1.47
N PRO A 74 -10.41 -9.18 2.10
CA PRO A 74 -8.95 -9.30 2.16
C PRO A 74 -8.51 -10.42 3.11
N GLU A 75 -7.58 -11.24 2.67
CA GLU A 75 -6.80 -12.14 3.54
C GLU A 75 -5.56 -11.42 4.10
N ILE A 76 -5.08 -10.43 3.37
CA ILE A 76 -3.92 -9.60 3.73
C ILE A 76 -4.11 -8.17 3.21
N CYS A 77 -3.63 -7.19 3.96
CA CYS A 77 -3.73 -5.76 3.63
C CYS A 77 -2.34 -5.15 3.47
N PHE A 78 -2.09 -4.41 2.39
CA PHE A 78 -0.78 -3.77 2.12
C PHE A 78 -0.87 -2.25 2.21
N ALA A 79 0.25 -1.63 2.60
CA ALA A 79 0.39 -0.17 2.63
C ALA A 79 0.51 0.43 1.23
N ALA A 80 1.17 -0.29 0.31
CA ALA A 80 1.38 0.15 -1.06
C ALA A 80 1.22 -1.00 -2.06
N VAL A 81 0.90 -0.62 -3.31
CA VAL A 81 0.80 -1.56 -4.45
C VAL A 81 2.11 -2.30 -4.68
N GLU A 82 3.25 -1.62 -4.53
CA GLU A 82 4.57 -2.24 -4.71
C GLU A 82 4.83 -3.34 -3.67
N ASP A 83 4.27 -3.21 -2.47
CA ASP A 83 4.41 -4.23 -1.43
C ASP A 83 3.55 -5.46 -1.73
N ALA A 84 2.35 -5.27 -2.29
CA ALA A 84 1.51 -6.35 -2.80
C ALA A 84 2.20 -7.11 -3.95
N ARG A 85 2.80 -6.38 -4.91
CA ARG A 85 3.54 -6.96 -6.03
C ARG A 85 4.77 -7.73 -5.59
N LYS A 86 5.55 -7.20 -4.64
CA LYS A 86 6.68 -7.92 -4.02
C LYS A 86 6.23 -9.19 -3.29
N ALA A 87 5.02 -9.18 -2.73
CA ALA A 87 4.40 -10.35 -2.11
C ALA A 87 3.84 -11.36 -3.14
N GLY A 88 3.93 -11.07 -4.45
CA GLY A 88 3.47 -11.95 -5.53
C GLY A 88 2.00 -11.78 -5.90
N PHE A 89 1.34 -10.72 -5.42
CA PHE A 89 -0.04 -10.42 -5.79
C PHE A 89 -0.09 -9.62 -7.10
N GLU A 90 -1.03 -9.98 -7.97
CA GLU A 90 -1.31 -9.29 -9.22
C GLU A 90 -2.55 -8.38 -9.07
N PRO A 91 -2.61 -7.21 -9.73
CA PRO A 91 -3.78 -6.35 -9.67
C PRO A 91 -5.01 -7.02 -10.30
N ALA A 92 -6.13 -7.02 -9.60
CA ALA A 92 -7.41 -7.51 -10.13
C ALA A 92 -7.87 -6.72 -11.38
N ALA A 93 -7.49 -5.44 -11.47
CA ALA A 93 -7.84 -4.54 -12.56
C ALA A 93 -6.90 -4.57 -13.78
N LEU A 94 -5.95 -5.52 -13.90
CA LEU A 94 -4.98 -5.58 -15.01
C LEU A 94 -5.57 -5.73 -16.43
N THR A 95 -6.88 -5.88 -16.59
CA THR A 95 -7.52 -5.85 -17.92
C THR A 95 -7.96 -4.46 -18.37
N ALA A 96 -7.79 -3.40 -17.55
CA ALA A 96 -8.30 -2.06 -17.88
C ALA A 96 -7.22 -0.98 -18.14
N SER A 97 -5.94 -1.24 -17.88
CA SER A 97 -4.87 -0.23 -18.06
C SER A 97 -4.02 -0.36 -19.32
N SER A 98 -4.30 -1.33 -20.20
CA SER A 98 -3.62 -1.48 -21.50
C SER A 98 -4.45 -1.01 -22.71
N SER A 99 -5.46 -0.16 -22.50
CA SER A 99 -6.20 0.51 -23.59
C SER A 99 -6.35 2.03 -23.45
N THR A 100 -5.47 2.68 -22.66
CA THR A 100 -5.25 4.14 -22.83
C THR A 100 -4.40 4.37 -24.09
N GLY A 101 -5.00 4.03 -25.22
CA GLY A 101 -4.70 4.52 -26.56
C GLY A 101 -5.97 5.17 -27.11
N ARG A 102 -6.57 6.07 -26.32
CA ARG A 102 -7.71 6.89 -26.74
C ARG A 102 -7.17 8.02 -27.60
N ALA A 103 -6.91 7.72 -28.87
CA ALA A 103 -6.87 8.74 -29.91
C ALA A 103 -8.31 8.91 -30.43
N SER A 104 -9.01 9.90 -29.87
CA SER A 104 -10.23 10.43 -30.46
C SER A 104 -9.91 11.01 -31.84
N ALA A 105 -10.54 10.50 -32.90
CA ALA A 105 -10.74 11.25 -34.13
C ALA A 105 -11.98 10.71 -34.87
N GLY A 106 -13.06 11.48 -34.85
CA GLY A 106 -13.92 11.67 -36.01
C GLY A 106 -14.97 10.60 -36.29
N GLU A 107 -16.13 10.83 -35.71
CA GLU A 107 -17.43 10.49 -36.31
C GLU A 107 -17.46 10.94 -37.79
N ARG A 108 -17.72 10.00 -38.71
CA ARG A 108 -18.22 10.30 -40.06
C ARG A 108 -19.40 9.38 -40.33
N THR A 109 -20.58 9.97 -40.22
CA THR A 109 -21.83 9.42 -40.74
C THR A 109 -21.78 9.54 -42.26
N ASP A 110 -21.66 8.41 -42.96
CA ASP A 110 -21.97 8.34 -44.39
C ASP A 110 -23.34 7.67 -44.53
N ASP A 111 -24.34 8.54 -44.55
CA ASP A 111 -25.72 8.28 -44.94
C ASP A 111 -25.72 7.68 -46.36
N HIS A 112 -26.23 6.45 -46.50
CA HIS A 112 -26.58 5.87 -47.80
C HIS A 112 -28.09 5.71 -47.86
N SER A 113 -28.78 6.85 -47.89
CA SER A 113 -30.18 6.92 -48.27
C SER A 113 -30.34 7.34 -49.73
N SER A 114 -31.26 6.64 -50.40
CA SER A 114 -31.88 6.91 -51.71
C SER A 114 -31.11 6.30 -52.90
N GLY A 115 -31.66 5.39 -53.69
CA GLY A 115 -33.07 5.06 -53.95
C GLY A 115 -33.34 5.27 -55.45
N VAL A 116 -33.70 4.19 -56.15
CA VAL A 116 -34.79 4.02 -57.14
C VAL A 116 -34.76 2.59 -57.67
#